data_AF-A0AB35U5Z5-F1
#
_entry.id   AF-A0AB35U5Z5-F1
#
_cell.length_a   1.000
_cell.length_b   1.000
_cell.length_c   1.000
_cell.angle_alpha   90.00
_cell.angle_beta   90.00
_cell.angle_gamma   90.00
#
_symmetry.space_group_name_H-M   'P 1'
#
loop_
_entity.id
_entity.type
_entity.pdbx_description
1 polymer ?
#
loop_
_entity_poly.entity_id
_entity_poly.type
_entity_poly.pdbx_seq_one_letter_code
_entity_poly.pdbx_strand_id
1 'polypeptide(L)'
;MNKITKITFKQQVFIGIILIIAGNVLALILHKGLFANIAWILYGLILILNPVYPEKYSNDEKRAKLGSRIAGIICILAGILTRYIP
;
A
#
# COMPACT_ATOMS: atom_id res chain seq x y z
N MET A 1 1.84 -26.08 11.94
CA MET A 1 2.86 -25.05 11.70
C MET A 1 2.45 -24.27 10.46
N ASN A 2 1.78 -23.12 10.65
CA ASN A 2 1.23 -22.33 9.53
C ASN A 2 2.38 -21.87 8.64
N LYS A 3 2.39 -22.35 7.39
CA LYS A 3 3.32 -21.93 6.35
C LYS A 3 2.98 -20.46 6.07
N ILE A 4 3.70 -19.53 6.70
CA ILE A 4 3.58 -18.10 6.38
C ILE A 4 4.07 -17.99 4.93
N THR A 5 3.14 -18.11 3.98
CA THR A 5 3.40 -17.96 2.56
C THR A 5 3.98 -16.57 2.36
N LYS A 6 5.23 -16.53 1.91
CA LYS A 6 5.91 -15.29 1.53
C LYS A 6 5.00 -14.57 0.53
N ILE A 7 4.46 -13.41 0.92
CA ILE A 7 3.58 -12.62 0.04
C ILE A 7 4.40 -12.21 -1.19
N THR A 8 3.88 -12.52 -2.37
CA THR A 8 4.50 -12.13 -3.64
C THR A 8 4.17 -10.68 -3.97
N PHE A 9 4.99 -10.04 -4.82
CA PHE A 9 4.78 -8.64 -5.23
C PHE A 9 3.38 -8.43 -5.81
N LYS A 10 2.94 -9.35 -6.68
CA LYS A 10 1.61 -9.31 -7.30
C LYS A 10 0.49 -9.36 -6.25
N GLN A 11 0.62 -10.24 -5.25
CA GLN A 11 -0.36 -10.34 -4.17
C GLN A 11 -0.38 -9.06 -3.32
N GLN A 12 0.79 -8.50 -2.98
CA GLN A 12 0.86 -7.26 -2.20
C GLN A 12 0.19 -6.08 -2.92
N VAL A 13 0.44 -5.94 -4.23
CA VAL A 13 -0.23 -4.93 -5.06
C VAL A 13 -1.73 -5.16 -5.13
N PHE A 14 -2.16 -6.40 -5.32
CA PHE A 14 -3.58 -6.75 -5.39
C PHE A 14 -4.32 -6.44 -4.08
N ILE A 15 -3.73 -6.81 -2.94
CA ILE A 15 -4.25 -6.47 -1.60
C ILE A 15 -4.34 -4.96 -1.43
N GLY A 16 -3.33 -4.21 -1.89
CA GLY A 16 -3.32 -2.76 -1.87
C GLY A 16 -4.46 -2.12 -2.65
N ILE A 17 -4.70 -2.59 -3.87
CA ILE A 17 -5.81 -2.12 -4.72
C ILE A 17 -7.15 -2.36 -4.02
N ILE A 18 -7.37 -3.56 -3.48
CA ILE A 18 -8.61 -3.88 -2.75
C ILE A 18 -8.77 -2.98 -1.53
N LEU A 19 -7.70 -2.77 -0.75
CA LEU A 19 -7.73 -1.94 0.46
C LEU A 19 -8.07 -0.49 0.12
N ILE A 20 -7.48 0.07 -0.93
CA ILE A 20 -7.76 1.44 -1.38
C ILE A 20 -9.20 1.55 -1.88
N ILE A 21 -9.68 0.62 -2.70
CA ILE A 21 -11.08 0.63 -3.18
C ILE A 21 -12.04 0.56 -2.00
N ALA A 22 -11.84 -0.39 -1.08
CA ALA A 22 -12.69 -0.55 0.09
C ALA A 22 -12.68 0.70 0.98
N GLY A 23 -11.51 1.31 1.22
CA GLY A 23 -11.39 2.54 1.98
C GLY A 23 -12.12 3.73 1.33
N ASN A 24 -12.08 3.84 0.00
CA ASN A 24 -12.80 4.88 -0.73
C ASN A 24 -14.32 4.64 -0.74
N VAL A 25 -14.77 3.40 -0.91
CA VAL A 25 -16.19 3.05 -0.82
C VAL A 25 -16.73 3.34 0.58
N LEU A 26 -15.99 2.99 1.64
CA LEU A 26 -16.36 3.35 3.02
C LEU A 26 -16.40 4.86 3.21
N ALA A 27 -15.42 5.59 2.68
CA ALA A 27 -15.38 7.04 2.75
C ALA A 27 -16.61 7.69 2.09
N LEU A 28 -17.06 7.14 0.95
CA LEU A 28 -18.25 7.59 0.24
C LEU A 28 -19.53 7.32 1.05
N ILE A 29 -19.70 6.10 1.57
CA ILE A 29 -20.90 5.70 2.33
C ILE A 29 -21.01 6.50 3.64
N LEU A 30 -19.90 6.70 4.34
CA LEU A 30 -19.86 7.36 5.64
C LEU A 30 -19.67 8.88 5.54
N HIS A 31 -19.53 9.42 4.31
CA HIS A 31 -19.18 10.81 4.03
C HIS A 31 -17.97 11.31 4.84
N LYS A 32 -17.02 10.40 5.09
CA LYS A 32 -15.81 10.65 5.88
C LYS A 32 -14.59 10.18 5.11
N GLY A 33 -13.89 11.11 4.48
CA GLY A 33 -12.64 10.80 3.77
C GLY A 33 -11.51 10.24 4.62
N LEU A 34 -11.63 10.29 5.94
CA LEU A 34 -10.69 9.66 6.87
C LEU A 34 -10.44 8.19 6.53
N PHE A 35 -11.45 7.44 6.08
CA PHE A 35 -11.31 6.02 5.75
C PHE A 35 -10.41 5.78 4.53
N ALA A 36 -10.53 6.63 3.49
CA ALA A 36 -9.63 6.59 2.34
C ALA A 36 -8.20 6.90 2.77
N ASN A 37 -8.01 7.93 3.61
CA ASN A 37 -6.69 8.33 4.10
C ASN A 37 -6.03 7.21 4.91
N ILE A 38 -6.77 6.58 5.81
CA ILE A 38 -6.27 5.44 6.60
C ILE A 38 -5.88 4.27 5.69
N ALA A 39 -6.67 3.96 4.65
CA ALA A 39 -6.36 2.89 3.71
C ALA A 39 -5.04 3.15 2.96
N TRP A 40 -4.83 4.38 2.46
CA TRP A 40 -3.59 4.79 1.80
C TRP A 40 -2.37 4.73 2.75
N ILE A 41 -2.52 5.19 3.98
CA ILE A 41 -1.45 5.17 5.00
C ILE A 41 -1.09 3.73 5.37
N LEU A 42 -2.09 2.88 5.63
CA LEU A 42 -1.88 1.47 5.95
C LEU A 42 -1.18 0.73 4.83
N TYR A 43 -1.62 0.95 3.58
CA TYR A 43 -0.98 0.32 2.43
C TYR A 43 0.48 0.77 2.27
N GLY A 44 0.74 2.07 2.41
CA GLY A 44 2.10 2.60 2.33
C GLY A 44 3.02 2.05 3.43
N LEU A 45 2.49 1.85 4.64
CA LEU A 45 3.23 1.23 5.75
C LEU A 45 3.59 -0.23 5.45
N ILE A 46 2.67 -1.01 4.86
CA ILE A 46 2.93 -2.39 4.44
C ILE A 46 4.09 -2.45 3.44
N LEU A 47 4.13 -1.53 2.46
CA LEU A 47 5.20 -1.43 1.46
C LEU A 47 6.57 -1.05 2.06
N ILE A 48 6.58 -0.29 3.15
CA ILE A 48 7.82 0.13 3.83
C ILE A 48 8.37 -1.01 4.72
N LEU A 49 7.49 -1.63 5.52
CA LEU A 49 7.85 -2.69 6.46
C LEU A 49 8.18 -4.01 5.75
N ASN A 50 7.38 -4.36 4.74
CA ASN A 50 7.59 -5.53 3.92
C ASN A 50 7.77 -5.12 2.44
N PRO A 51 8.96 -4.61 2.07
CA PRO A 51 9.23 -4.21 0.70
C PRO A 51 9.35 -5.45 -0.18
N VAL A 52 8.27 -5.79 -0.87
CA VAL A 52 8.23 -6.86 -1.86
C VAL A 52 8.44 -6.24 -3.24
N TYR A 53 9.23 -6.89 -4.09
CA TYR A 53 9.59 -6.38 -5.41
C TYR A 53 9.50 -7.50 -6.47
N PRO A 54 9.36 -7.16 -7.76
CA PRO A 54 9.28 -8.15 -8.83
C PRO A 54 10.60 -8.95 -8.92
N GLU A 55 10.51 -10.26 -9.11
CA GLU A 55 11.67 -11.15 -9.27
C GLU A 55 12.60 -10.74 -10.42
N LYS A 56 12.08 -10.02 -11.42
CA LYS A 56 12.87 -9.44 -12.52
C LYS A 56 14.00 -8.52 -12.04
N TYR A 57 13.90 -7.96 -10.84
CA TYR A 57 14.91 -7.08 -10.24
C TYR A 57 15.74 -7.77 -9.15
N SER A 58 15.76 -9.10 -9.10
CA SER A 58 16.54 -9.88 -8.13
C SER A 58 18.04 -9.59 -8.17
N ASN A 59 18.58 -9.26 -9.35
CA ASN A 59 20.00 -8.92 -9.54
C ASN A 59 20.40 -7.62 -8.83
N ASP A 60 19.43 -6.77 -8.47
CA ASP A 60 19.64 -5.44 -7.90
C ASP A 60 18.69 -5.21 -6.69
N GLU A 61 18.63 -6.22 -5.81
CA GLU A 61 17.69 -6.31 -4.68
C GLU A 61 17.65 -5.05 -3.80
N LYS A 62 18.81 -4.41 -3.56
CA LYS A 62 18.88 -3.18 -2.77
C LYS A 62 18.07 -2.05 -3.39
N ARG A 63 18.22 -1.84 -4.72
CA ARG A 63 17.50 -0.81 -5.47
C ARG A 63 16.01 -1.15 -5.57
N ALA A 64 15.69 -2.42 -5.77
CA ALA A 64 14.31 -2.89 -5.84
C ALA A 64 13.54 -2.67 -4.52
N LYS A 65 14.16 -3.00 -3.38
CA LYS A 65 13.60 -2.72 -2.04
C LYS A 65 13.46 -1.22 -1.79
N LEU A 66 14.44 -0.41 -2.22
CA LEU A 66 14.38 1.05 -2.09
C LEU A 66 13.17 1.61 -2.86
N GLY A 67 12.95 1.15 -4.10
CA GLY A 67 11.81 1.52 -4.91
C GLY A 67 10.47 1.20 -4.25
N SER A 68 10.33 0.01 -3.67
CA SER A 68 9.13 -0.37 -2.90
C SER A 68 8.90 0.55 -1.70
N ARG A 69 9.96 0.91 -0.96
CA ARG A 69 9.85 1.83 0.18
C ARG A 69 9.44 3.23 -0.26
N ILE A 70 10.03 3.73 -1.35
CA ILE A 70 9.66 5.03 -1.93
C ILE A 70 8.18 5.03 -2.34
N ALA A 71 7.72 3.96 -3.01
CA ALA A 71 6.31 3.81 -3.35
C ALA A 71 5.40 3.82 -2.11
N GLY A 72 5.84 3.18 -1.02
CA GLY A 72 5.13 3.22 0.26
C GLY A 72 5.05 4.63 0.87
N ILE A 73 6.15 5.38 0.83
CA ILE A 73 6.17 6.79 1.27
C ILE A 73 5.22 7.64 0.43
N ILE A 74 5.22 7.47 -0.90
CA ILE A 74 4.30 8.16 -1.81
C ILE A 74 2.84 7.82 -1.46
N CYS A 75 2.52 6.57 -1.14
CA CYS A 75 1.18 6.17 -0.71
C CYS A 75 0.76 6.86 0.59
N ILE A 76 1.66 6.96 1.57
CA ILE A 76 1.39 7.69 2.83
C ILE A 76 1.15 9.18 2.53
N LEU A 77 2.00 9.80 1.70
CA LEU A 77 1.82 11.20 1.31
C LEU A 77 0.50 11.42 0.59
N ALA A 78 0.10 10.52 -0.32
CA ALA A 78 -1.21 10.57 -0.96
C ALA A 78 -2.33 10.51 0.09
N GLY A 79 -2.25 9.61 1.07
CA GLY A 79 -3.23 9.52 2.16
C GLY A 79 -3.29 10.76 3.06
N ILE A 80 -2.17 11.45 3.29
CA ILE A 80 -2.14 12.70 4.08
C ILE A 80 -2.66 13.88 3.27
N LEU A 81 -2.24 13.99 2.00
CA LEU A 81 -2.58 15.08 1.10
C LEU A 81 -4.01 14.99 0.58
N THR A 82 -4.60 13.79 0.55
CA THR A 82 -6.02 13.59 0.23
C THR A 82 -6.85 14.19 1.35
N ARG A 83 -7.05 15.51 1.28
CA ARG A 83 -7.97 16.23 2.13
C ARG A 83 -9.32 16.10 1.47
N TYR A 84 -10.14 15.19 1.98
CA TYR A 84 -11.55 15.15 1.64
C TYR A 84 -12.14 16.48 2.11
N ILE A 85 -12.34 17.38 1.15
CA ILE A 85 -13.13 18.58 1.36
C ILE A 85 -14.58 18.08 1.49
N PRO A 86 -15.21 18.27 2.67
CA PRO A 86 -16.58 17.84 2.89
C PRO A 86 -17.56 18.57 1.97
#